data_AF-A0A382S9X6-F1
#
_entry.id   AF-A0A382S9X6-F1
#
_cell.length_a   1.000
_cell.length_b   1.000
_cell.length_c   1.000
_cell.angle_alpha   90.00
_cell.angle_beta   90.00
_cell.angle_gamma   90.00
#
_symmetry.space_group_name_H-M   'P 1'
#
loop_
_entity.id
_entity.type
_entity.pdbx_description
1 polymer ?
#
loop_
_entity_poly.entity_id
_entity_poly.type
_entity_poly.pdbx_seq_one_letter_code
_entity_poly.pdbx_strand_id
1 'polypeptide(L)'
;MQSIAECYNKVSKDCFKFIKSQETPKDKFKNKEKMIRSFLVPISFWIAGKARKKKPYILGLAGGQGTGKTTISSIISIILRKYFKLNVFTISIDDFYKTRKERFL
;
A
#
# COMPACT_ATOMS: atom_id res chain seq x y z
N MET A 1 -18.90 9.85 -11.88
CA MET A 1 -18.31 8.53 -11.55
C MET A 1 -16.83 8.73 -11.26
N GLN A 2 -16.35 8.29 -10.10
CA GLN A 2 -14.91 8.29 -9.81
C GLN A 2 -14.22 7.30 -10.76
N SER A 3 -13.28 7.77 -11.59
CA SER A 3 -12.63 6.93 -12.59
C SER A 3 -11.21 6.53 -12.18
N ILE A 4 -10.76 5.37 -12.67
CA ILE A 4 -9.37 4.89 -12.46
C ILE A 4 -8.36 5.95 -12.93
N ALA A 5 -8.63 6.60 -14.07
CA ALA A 5 -7.77 7.64 -14.63
C ALA A 5 -7.68 8.87 -13.72
N GLU A 6 -8.81 9.33 -13.18
CA GLU A 6 -8.85 10.47 -12.26
C GLU A 6 -8.10 10.17 -10.97
N CYS A 7 -8.32 8.98 -10.38
CA CYS A 7 -7.60 8.55 -9.19
C CYS A 7 -6.10 8.48 -9.46
N TYR A 8 -5.69 7.82 -10.56
CA TYR A 8 -4.29 7.72 -10.95
C TYR A 8 -3.63 9.09 -11.06
N ASN A 9 -4.25 10.04 -11.77
CA ASN A 9 -3.71 11.39 -11.95
C ASN A 9 -3.50 12.13 -10.62
N LYS A 10 -4.38 11.92 -9.64
CA LYS A 10 -4.25 12.55 -8.31
C LYS A 10 -3.15 11.94 -7.43
N VAL A 11 -2.84 10.65 -7.60
CA VAL A 11 -1.96 9.91 -6.67
C VAL A 11 -0.60 9.54 -7.25
N SER A 12 -0.45 9.54 -8.59
CA SER A 12 0.74 9.04 -9.29
C SER A 12 2.04 9.70 -8.82
N LYS A 13 2.06 11.03 -8.67
CA LYS A 13 3.24 11.79 -8.20
C LYS A 13 3.76 11.27 -6.85
N ASP A 14 2.88 11.07 -5.87
CA ASP A 14 3.30 10.62 -4.54
C ASP A 14 3.64 9.14 -4.52
N CYS A 15 2.90 8.33 -5.28
CA CYS A 15 3.23 6.91 -5.45
C CYS A 15 4.62 6.75 -6.09
N PHE A 16 4.95 7.52 -7.13
CA PHE A 16 6.28 7.48 -7.74
C PHE A 16 7.37 8.03 -6.83
N LYS A 17 7.08 9.07 -6.03
CA LYS A 17 8.01 9.56 -5.02
C LYS A 17 8.36 8.46 -4.01
N PHE A 18 7.34 7.75 -3.52
CA PHE A 18 7.55 6.62 -2.62
C PHE A 18 8.30 5.48 -3.30
N ILE A 19 7.90 5.06 -4.51
CA ILE A 19 8.60 4.00 -5.24
C ILE A 19 10.08 4.34 -5.41
N LYS A 20 10.40 5.58 -5.80
CA LYS A 20 11.79 6.03 -5.94
C LYS A 20 12.58 5.93 -4.63
N SER A 21 11.93 6.14 -3.47
CA SER A 21 12.58 5.99 -2.16
C SER A 21 12.83 4.53 -1.76
N GLN A 22 12.20 3.56 -2.45
CA GLN A 22 12.42 2.13 -2.25
C GLN A 22 13.46 1.55 -3.23
N GLU A 23 13.91 2.34 -4.22
CA GLU A 23 14.85 1.88 -5.25
C GLU A 23 16.30 2.01 -4.79
N THR A 24 17.13 1.08 -5.25
CA THR A 24 18.60 1.19 -5.17
C THR A 24 19.16 1.43 -6.58
N PRO A 25 20.44 1.81 -6.73
CA PRO A 25 21.05 1.92 -8.05
C PRO A 25 21.00 0.61 -8.86
N LYS A 26 21.02 -0.54 -8.17
CA LYS A 26 21.00 -1.89 -8.79
C LYS A 26 19.58 -2.41 -8.99
N ASP A 27 18.65 -2.05 -8.12
CA ASP A 27 17.29 -2.58 -8.11
C ASP A 27 16.24 -1.47 -8.32
N LYS A 28 15.72 -1.41 -9.55
CA LYS A 28 14.66 -0.46 -9.95
C LYS A 28 13.36 -1.18 -10.26
N PHE A 29 12.24 -0.56 -9.91
CA PHE A 29 10.92 -1.06 -10.24
C PHE A 29 10.66 -0.90 -11.74
N LYS A 30 10.30 -2.00 -12.40
CA LYS A 30 9.82 -2.01 -13.78
C LYS A 30 8.32 -1.71 -13.82
N ASN A 31 7.85 -1.08 -14.89
CA ASN A 31 6.41 -0.87 -15.17
C ASN A 31 5.60 -0.21 -14.04
N LYS A 32 6.17 0.82 -13.40
CA LYS A 32 5.59 1.53 -12.24
C LYS A 32 4.19 2.08 -12.52
N GLU A 33 3.96 2.64 -13.72
CA GLU A 33 2.64 3.13 -14.13
C GLU A 33 1.61 2.00 -14.14
N LYS A 34 1.91 0.89 -14.82
CA LYS A 34 1.00 -0.27 -14.91
C LYS A 34 0.69 -0.80 -13.52
N MET A 35 1.71 -0.92 -12.66
CA MET A 35 1.53 -1.34 -11.26
C MET A 35 0.48 -0.48 -10.55
N ILE A 36 0.63 0.84 -10.58
CA ILE A 36 -0.28 1.75 -9.89
C ILE A 36 -1.66 1.77 -10.58
N ARG A 37 -1.69 2.05 -11.88
CA ARG A 37 -2.92 2.32 -12.62
C ARG A 37 -3.79 1.09 -12.83
N SER A 38 -3.19 -0.05 -13.18
CA SER A 38 -3.93 -1.26 -13.54
C SER A 38 -4.21 -2.20 -12.37
N PHE A 39 -3.46 -2.09 -11.26
CA PHE A 39 -3.62 -3.01 -10.12
C PHE A 39 -3.93 -2.27 -8.81
N LEU A 40 -3.09 -1.31 -8.39
CA LEU A 40 -3.22 -0.70 -7.07
C LEU A 40 -4.36 0.32 -6.95
N VAL A 41 -4.68 1.04 -8.02
CA VAL A 41 -5.86 1.92 -8.05
C VAL A 41 -7.15 1.09 -8.00
N PRO A 42 -7.39 0.08 -8.87
CA PRO A 42 -8.59 -0.77 -8.79
C PRO A 42 -8.80 -1.44 -7.44
N ILE A 43 -7.75 -2.02 -6.84
CA ILE A 43 -7.89 -2.65 -5.51
C ILE A 43 -8.22 -1.62 -4.43
N SER A 44 -7.70 -0.38 -4.54
CA SER A 44 -8.03 0.69 -3.60
C SER A 44 -9.50 1.11 -3.69
N PHE A 45 -10.09 1.14 -4.89
CA PHE A 45 -11.53 1.32 -5.06
C PHE A 45 -12.33 0.22 -4.36
N TRP A 46 -11.93 -1.04 -4.52
CA TRP A 46 -12.57 -2.18 -3.86
C TRP A 46 -12.48 -2.07 -2.34
N ILE A 47 -11.31 -1.77 -1.79
CA ILE A 47 -11.11 -1.57 -0.34
C ILE A 47 -11.97 -0.42 0.18
N ALA A 48 -11.96 0.73 -0.49
CA ALA A 48 -12.76 1.88 -0.10
C ALA A 48 -14.27 1.59 -0.12
N GLY A 49 -14.73 0.73 -1.04
CA GLY A 49 -16.11 0.23 -1.04
C GLY A 49 -16.46 -0.59 0.21
N LYS A 50 -15.52 -1.40 0.72
CA LYS A 50 -15.72 -2.22 1.93
C LYS A 50 -15.64 -1.41 3.23
N ALA A 51 -14.89 -0.31 3.22
CA ALA A 51 -14.66 0.55 4.40
C ALA A 51 -15.87 1.41 4.83
N ARG A 52 -16.98 1.43 4.08
CA ARG A 52 -18.15 2.30 4.34
C ARG A 52 -19.02 1.90 5.56
N LYS A 53 -18.57 0.96 6.40
CA LYS A 53 -19.34 0.45 7.54
C LYS A 53 -19.00 1.22 8.83
N LYS A 54 -19.85 1.13 9.86
CA LYS A 54 -19.65 1.77 11.18
C LYS A 54 -18.40 1.30 11.95
N LYS A 55 -17.65 0.31 11.44
CA LYS A 55 -16.49 -0.30 12.10
C LYS A 55 -15.26 -0.22 11.17
N PRO A 56 -14.04 -0.12 11.73
CA PRO A 56 -12.82 -0.19 10.94
C PRO A 56 -12.77 -1.45 10.08
N TYR A 57 -12.43 -1.30 8.81
CA TYR A 57 -12.23 -2.44 7.91
C TYR A 57 -10.79 -2.94 8.05
N ILE A 58 -10.64 -4.20 8.49
CA ILE A 58 -9.34 -4.84 8.67
C ILE A 58 -9.02 -5.63 7.39
N LEU A 59 -7.87 -5.32 6.78
CA LEU A 59 -7.37 -6.00 5.58
C LEU A 59 -6.03 -6.67 5.89
N GLY A 60 -5.98 -8.00 5.77
CA GLY A 60 -4.72 -8.76 5.80
C GLY A 60 -4.04 -8.79 4.44
N LEU A 61 -2.72 -8.59 4.41
CA LEU A 61 -1.88 -8.73 3.21
C LEU A 61 -0.80 -9.78 3.48
N ALA A 62 -0.94 -10.95 2.86
CA ALA A 62 -0.01 -12.07 2.98
C ALA A 62 0.85 -12.25 1.72
N GLY A 63 1.96 -12.98 1.85
CA GLY A 63 2.90 -13.25 0.76
C GLY A 63 4.28 -13.66 1.28
N GLY A 64 5.09 -14.29 0.43
CA GLY A 64 6.45 -14.71 0.76
C GLY A 64 7.40 -13.57 1.13
N GLN A 65 8.60 -13.91 1.60
CA GLN A 65 9.64 -12.92 1.86
C GLN A 65 10.07 -12.25 0.55
N GLY A 66 10.35 -10.94 0.60
CA GLY A 66 10.79 -10.19 -0.58
C GLY A 66 9.73 -9.92 -1.64
N THR A 67 8.47 -10.35 -1.47
CA THR A 67 7.41 -10.15 -2.47
C THR A 67 6.79 -8.75 -2.49
N GLY A 68 7.33 -7.81 -1.71
CA GLY A 68 6.91 -6.40 -1.75
C GLY A 68 5.65 -6.06 -0.93
N LYS A 69 5.27 -6.88 0.07
CA LYS A 69 4.11 -6.62 0.95
C LYS A 69 4.12 -5.19 1.53
N THR A 70 5.22 -4.80 2.15
CA THR A 70 5.40 -3.48 2.76
C THR A 70 5.23 -2.37 1.71
N THR A 71 5.86 -2.53 0.53
CA THR A 71 5.76 -1.58 -0.58
C THR A 71 4.32 -1.42 -1.06
N ILE A 72 3.62 -2.53 -1.34
CA ILE A 72 2.23 -2.51 -1.82
C ILE A 72 1.31 -1.88 -0.76
N SER A 73 1.45 -2.28 0.51
CA SER A 73 0.63 -1.76 1.60
C SER A 73 0.79 -0.24 1.77
N SER A 74 2.02 0.28 1.63
CA SER A 74 2.32 1.71 1.71
C SER A 74 1.72 2.49 0.53
N ILE A 75 1.81 1.96 -0.70
CA ILE A 75 1.21 2.61 -1.87
C ILE A 75 -0.32 2.63 -1.77
N ILE A 76 -0.94 1.52 -1.37
CA ILE A 76 -2.39 1.47 -1.13
C ILE A 76 -2.78 2.49 -0.05
N SER A 77 -2.01 2.60 1.03
CA SER A 77 -2.22 3.60 2.09
C SER A 77 -2.18 5.03 1.54
N ILE A 78 -1.22 5.37 0.68
CA ILE A 78 -1.16 6.67 -0.02
C ILE A 78 -2.43 6.92 -0.83
N ILE A 79 -2.88 5.94 -1.63
CA ILE A 79 -4.06 6.08 -2.50
C ILE A 79 -5.33 6.30 -1.66
N LEU A 80 -5.55 5.45 -0.64
CA LEU A 80 -6.73 5.49 0.23
C LEU A 80 -6.81 6.80 1.02
N ARG A 81 -5.69 7.30 1.55
CA ARG A 81 -5.65 8.60 2.24
C ARG A 81 -5.86 9.76 1.28
N LYS A 82 -5.14 9.79 0.16
CA LYS A 82 -5.09 10.98 -0.71
C LYS A 82 -6.36 11.14 -1.55
N TYR A 83 -6.83 10.06 -2.19
CA TYR A 83 -7.98 10.10 -3.08
C TYR A 83 -9.29 9.85 -2.33
N PHE A 84 -9.35 8.80 -1.52
CA PHE A 84 -10.60 8.41 -0.83
C PHE A 84 -10.80 9.11 0.52
N LYS A 85 -9.82 9.89 0.99
CA LYS A 85 -9.87 10.61 2.28
C LYS A 85 -10.14 9.71 3.48
N LEU A 86 -9.68 8.46 3.42
CA LEU A 86 -9.84 7.50 4.49
C LEU A 86 -8.74 7.63 5.54
N ASN A 87 -9.11 7.41 6.80
CA ASN A 87 -8.17 7.18 7.89
C ASN A 87 -7.65 5.75 7.77
N VAL A 88 -6.38 5.63 7.38
CA VAL A 88 -5.71 4.33 7.25
C VAL A 88 -4.75 4.14 8.41
N PHE A 89 -4.54 2.91 8.83
CA PHE A 89 -3.45 2.53 9.73
C PHE A 89 -2.80 1.29 9.14
N THR A 90 -1.47 1.28 9.07
CA THR A 90 -0.70 0.17 8.50
C THR A 90 0.22 -0.35 9.60
N ILE A 91 0.23 -1.66 9.81
CA ILE A 91 1.07 -2.32 10.79
C ILE A 91 1.61 -3.63 10.21
N SER A 92 2.84 -3.98 10.57
CA SER A 92 3.42 -5.28 10.22
C SER A 92 3.28 -6.24 11.40
N ILE A 93 3.06 -7.52 11.12
CA ILE A 93 3.15 -8.56 12.15
C ILE A 93 4.59 -8.63 12.70
N ASP A 94 5.57 -8.30 11.86
CA ASP A 94 6.98 -8.31 12.25
C ASP A 94 7.29 -7.30 13.38
N ASP A 95 6.48 -6.25 13.51
CA ASP A 95 6.62 -5.23 14.56
C ASP A 95 6.31 -5.78 15.96
N PHE A 96 5.63 -6.93 16.03
CA PHE A 96 5.25 -7.61 17.26
C PHE A 96 6.16 -8.77 17.62
N TYR A 97 7.27 -8.97 16.90
CA TYR A 97 8.23 -9.99 17.30
C TYR A 97 8.86 -9.63 18.65
N LYS A 98 9.04 -10.67 19.46
CA LYS A 98 9.88 -10.62 20.66
C LYS A 98 11.25 -10.03 20.30
N THR A 99 11.73 -9.17 21.18
CA THR A 99 13.11 -8.67 21.11
C THR A 99 14.09 -9.84 21.09
N ARG A 100 15.31 -9.61 20.64
CA ARG A 100 16.34 -10.66 20.64
C ARG A 100 16.52 -11.28 22.03
N LYS A 101 16.48 -10.48 23.10
CA LYS A 101 16.64 -10.94 24.49
C LYS A 101 15.50 -11.86 24.92
N GLU A 102 14.26 -11.48 24.65
CA GLU A 102 13.06 -12.25 25.00
C GLU A 102 12.91 -13.57 24.21
N ARG A 103 13.71 -13.76 23.14
CA ARG A 103 13.76 -15.01 22.38
C ARG A 103 14.72 -16.04 22.99
N PHE A 104 15.67 -15.61 23.81
CA PHE A 104 16.69 -16.49 24.43
C PHE A 104 16.52 -16.63 25.96
N LEU A 105 15.51 -15.97 26.54
CA LEU A 105 14.99 -16.24 27.88
C LEU A 105 13.81 -17.22 27.77
#